data_AF-C4YZX5-F1
#
_entry.id   AF-C4YZX5-F1
#
_cell.length_a   1.000
_cell.length_b   1.000
_cell.length_c   1.000
_cell.angle_alpha   90.00
_cell.angle_beta   90.00
_cell.angle_gamma   90.00
#
_symmetry.space_group_name_H-M   'P 1'
#
loop_
_entity.id
_entity.type
_entity.pdbx_description
1 polymer ?
#
loop_
_entity_poly.entity_id
_entity_poly.type
_entity_poly.pdbx_seq_one_letter_code
_entity_poly.pdbx_strand_id
1 'polypeptide(L)' 'MQLQKTVTFDRKSDARKKIMLGGLFVKAGLDYLHPESAHILYGMLLDCKEQLILNPKIIDKWKSKGRALFISKH' A
#
# COMPACT_ATOMS: atom_id res chain seq x y z
N MET A 1 -30.50 -4.79 -16.56
CA MET A 1 -29.51 -3.68 -16.66
C MET A 1 -28.99 -3.16 -15.31
N GLN A 2 -29.36 -3.75 -14.16
CA GLN A 2 -28.82 -3.36 -12.84
C GLN A 2 -27.55 -4.13 -12.44
N LEU A 3 -27.43 -5.41 -12.81
CA LEU A 3 -26.26 -6.26 -12.52
C LEU A 3 -24.95 -5.74 -13.15
N GLN A 4 -25.00 -5.20 -14.37
CA GLN A 4 -23.81 -4.62 -15.03
C GLN A 4 -23.27 -3.37 -14.32
N LYS A 5 -24.14 -2.59 -13.67
CA LYS A 5 -23.72 -1.40 -12.91
C LYS A 5 -22.97 -1.82 -11.64
N THR A 6 -23.46 -2.80 -10.88
CA THR A 6 -22.80 -3.24 -9.64
C THR A 6 -21.37 -3.75 -9.88
N VAL A 7 -21.17 -4.58 -10.92
CA VAL A 7 -19.85 -5.13 -11.27
C VAL A 7 -18.86 -4.05 -11.71
N THR A 8 -19.34 -3.00 -12.39
CA THR A 8 -18.48 -1.90 -12.87
C THR A 8 -18.08 -0.93 -11.75
N PHE A 9 -18.98 -0.66 -10.80
CA PHE A 9 -18.67 0.11 -9.60
C PHE A 9 -17.60 -0.58 -8.73
N ASP A 10 -17.71 -1.90 -8.59
CA ASP A 10 -16.77 -2.70 -7.80
C ASP A 10 -15.36 -2.69 -8.43
N ARG A 11 -15.27 -2.86 -9.75
CA ARG A 11 -14.00 -2.73 -10.51
C ARG A 11 -13.38 -1.34 -10.39
N LYS A 12 -14.17 -0.28 -10.44
CA LYS A 12 -13.67 1.11 -10.30
C LYS A 12 -13.16 1.37 -8.88
N SER A 13 -13.80 0.80 -7.87
CA SER A 13 -13.35 0.86 -6.48
C SER A 13 -12.02 0.13 -6.30
N ASP A 14 -11.92 -1.10 -6.81
CA ASP A 14 -10.72 -1.91 -6.76
C ASP A 14 -9.54 -1.26 -7.51
N ALA A 15 -9.77 -0.74 -8.72
CA ALA A 15 -8.75 -0.01 -9.47
C ALA A 15 -8.23 1.20 -8.69
N ARG A 16 -9.11 2.02 -8.12
CA ARG A 16 -8.71 3.16 -7.28
C ARG A 16 -7.92 2.73 -6.05
N LYS A 17 -8.34 1.64 -5.39
CA LYS A 17 -7.61 1.08 -4.25
C LYS A 17 -6.19 0.67 -4.64
N LYS A 18 -6.03 -0.03 -5.77
CA LYS A 18 -4.72 -0.44 -6.29
C LYS A 18 -3.85 0.77 -6.65
N ILE A 19 -4.42 1.80 -7.27
CA ILE A 19 -3.71 3.05 -7.58
C ILE A 19 -3.24 3.74 -6.29
N MET A 20 -4.10 3.86 -5.27
CA MET A 20 -3.71 4.46 -3.99
C MET A 20 -2.57 3.70 -3.31
N LEU A 21 -2.61 2.36 -3.34
CA LEU A 21 -1.53 1.53 -2.81
C LEU A 21 -0.23 1.73 -3.60
N GLY A 22 -0.30 1.78 -4.94
CA GLY A 22 0.84 2.12 -5.80
C GLY A 22 1.44 3.49 -5.46
N GLY A 23 0.59 4.48 -5.22
CA GLY A 23 1.02 5.83 -4.83
C GLY A 23 1.79 5.91 -3.51
N LEU A 24 1.61 4.93 -2.60
CA LEU A 24 2.42 4.85 -1.38
C LEU A 24 3.88 4.51 -1.68
N PHE A 25 4.16 3.67 -2.67
CA PHE A 25 5.52 3.35 -3.08
C PHE A 25 6.23 4.55 -3.70
N VAL A 26 5.52 5.31 -4.55
CA VAL A 26 6.04 6.58 -5.12
C VAL A 26 6.33 7.58 -4.01
N LYS A 27 5.40 7.75 -3.05
CA LYS A 27 5.60 8.67 -1.91
C LYS A 27 6.76 8.26 -1.00
N ALA A 28 7.06 6.96 -0.93
CA ALA A 28 8.20 6.41 -0.21
C ALA A 28 9.52 6.44 -1.01
N GLY A 29 9.49 6.86 -2.28
CA GLY A 29 10.66 6.90 -3.17
C GLY A 29 11.16 5.52 -3.59
N LEU A 30 10.26 4.55 -3.68
CA LEU A 30 10.58 3.14 -4.01
C LEU A 30 10.13 2.74 -5.41
N ASP A 31 9.59 3.67 -6.20
CA ASP A 31 9.05 3.41 -7.54
C ASP A 31 10.11 3.05 -8.58
N TYR A 32 11.37 3.44 -8.37
CA TYR A 32 12.50 3.01 -9.20
C TYR A 32 12.71 1.49 -9.24
N LEU A 33 12.17 0.76 -8.25
CA LEU A 33 12.21 -0.70 -8.21
C LEU A 33 11.19 -1.32 -9.17
N HIS A 34 10.21 -0.57 -9.66
CA HIS A 34 9.22 -1.06 -10.59
C HIS A 34 9.57 -0.66 -12.05
N PRO A 35 9.37 -1.54 -13.06
CA PRO A 35 8.81 -2.89 -12.96
C PRO A 35 9.86 -3.99 -12.71
N GLU A 36 11.10 -3.77 -13.13
CA GLU A 36 12.14 -4.81 -13.24
C GLU A 36 12.46 -5.50 -11.91
N SER A 37 12.39 -4.76 -10.80
CA SER A 37 12.68 -5.24 -9.45
C SER A 37 11.45 -5.29 -8.55
N ALA A 38 10.25 -5.42 -9.13
CA ALA A 38 9.00 -5.46 -8.35
C ALA A 38 8.95 -6.60 -7.32
N HIS A 39 9.70 -7.68 -7.53
CA HIS A 39 9.88 -8.77 -6.57
C HIS A 39 10.52 -8.31 -5.25
N ILE A 40 11.35 -7.26 -5.27
CA ILE A 40 11.92 -6.64 -4.05
C ILE A 40 10.81 -5.97 -3.24
N LEU A 41 9.95 -5.17 -3.89
CA LEU A 41 8.79 -4.55 -3.22
C LEU A 41 7.88 -5.60 -2.59
N TYR A 42 7.66 -6.71 -3.30
CA TYR A 42 6.87 -7.82 -2.79
C TYR A 42 7.55 -8.51 -1.60
N GLY A 43 8.85 -8.77 -1.67
CA GLY A 43 9.64 -9.31 -0.55
C GLY A 43 9.57 -8.43 0.69
N MET A 44 9.75 -7.11 0.55
CA MET A 44 9.62 -6.16 1.67
C MET A 44 8.25 -6.24 2.34
N LEU A 45 7.18 -6.38 1.55
CA LEU A 45 5.82 -6.52 2.08
C LEU A 45 5.60 -7.85 2.82
N LEU A 46 6.18 -8.95 2.33
CA LEU A 46 6.13 -10.24 3.00
C LEU A 46 6.86 -10.21 4.33
N ASP A 47 8.08 -9.64 4.36
CA ASP A 47 8.83 -9.44 5.60
C ASP A 47 8.04 -8.61 6.60
N CYS A 48 7.40 -7.52 6.15
CA CYS A 48 6.51 -6.73 7.01
C CYS A 48 5.35 -7.57 7.56
N LYS A 49 4.73 -8.40 6.73
CA LYS A 49 3.64 -9.29 7.16
C LYS A 49 4.11 -10.27 8.23
N GLU A 50 5.28 -10.87 8.05
CA GLU A 50 5.87 -11.80 9.02
C GLU A 50 6.22 -11.10 10.34
N GLN A 51 6.81 -9.90 10.27
CA GLN A 51 7.11 -9.09 11.44
C GLN A 51 5.84 -8.70 12.22
N LEU A 52 4.71 -8.46 11.55
CA LEU A 52 3.43 -8.22 12.22
C LEU A 52 2.93 -9.45 12.99
N ILE A 53 3.15 -10.65 12.46
CA ILE A 53 2.76 -11.90 13.13
C ILE A 53 3.65 -12.13 14.35
N LEU A 54 4.97 -11.96 14.20
CA LEU A 54 5.94 -12.19 15.26
C LEU A 54 5.89 -11.12 16.36
N ASN A 55 5.63 -9.86 15.98
CA ASN A 55 5.55 -8.73 16.89
C ASN A 55 4.43 -7.77 16.48
N PRO A 56 3.18 -8.01 16.91
CA PRO A 56 2.04 -7.17 16.54
C PRO A 56 2.20 -5.69 16.91
N LYS A 57 2.97 -5.38 17.97
CA LYS A 57 3.22 -4.00 18.42
C LYS A 57 4.06 -3.19 17.43
N ILE A 58 4.72 -3.83 16.46
CA ILE A 58 5.47 -3.13 15.41
C ILE A 58 4.57 -2.21 14.58
N ILE A 59 3.26 -2.50 14.52
CA ILE A 59 2.28 -1.66 13.83
C ILE A 59 2.24 -0.24 14.39
N ASP A 60 2.41 -0.06 15.70
CA ASP A 60 2.41 1.26 16.34
C ASP A 60 3.63 2.08 15.93
N LYS A 61 4.79 1.43 15.78
CA LYS A 61 6.00 2.07 15.26
C LYS A 61 5.77 2.57 13.83
N TRP A 62 5.22 1.73 12.96
CA TRP A 62 4.93 2.13 11.57
C TRP A 62 3.86 3.21 11.49
N LYS A 63 2.82 3.13 12.32
CA LYS A 63 1.78 4.16 12.44
C LYS A 63 2.37 5.51 12.83
N SER A 64 3.22 5.55 13.85
CA SER A 64 3.90 6.79 14.29
C SER A 64 4.81 7.36 13.21
N LYS A 65 5.60 6.51 12.53
CA LYS A 65 6.48 6.92 11.42
C LYS A 65 5.68 7.49 10.24
N GLY A 66 4.60 6.82 9.84
CA GLY A 66 3.73 7.27 8.77
C GLY A 66 3.00 8.57 9.12
N ARG A 67 2.46 8.69 10.34
CA ARG A 67 1.70 9.86 10.77
C ARG A 67 2.55 11.13 10.80
N ALA A 68 3.80 11.06 11.25
CA ALA A 68 4.71 12.20 11.24
C ALA A 68 4.89 12.78 9.83
N LEU A 69 4.97 11.92 8.81
CA LEU A 69 5.18 12.30 7.41
C LEU A 69 3.89 12.70 6.67
N PHE A 70 2.72 12.34 7.21
CA PHE A 70 1.43 12.82 6.70
C PHE A 70 1.01 14.16 7.30
N ILE A 71 1.46 14.49 8.52
CA ILE A 71 1.13 15.75 9.19
C ILE A 71 2.11 16.87 8.81
N SER A 72 3.39 16.59 8.53
CA SER A 72 4.39 17.64 8.23
C SER A 72 4.28 18.27 6.82
N LYS A 73 3.18 18.04 6.08
CA LYS A 73 2.93 18.63 4.75
C LYS A 73 1.75 19.63 4.77
N HIS A 74 1.50 20.25 5.91
CA HIS A 74 0.64 21.44 6.04
C HIS A 74 1.45 22.61 6.58
#